data_AF-A0A2E8JHH4-F1
#
_entry.id   AF-A0A2E8JHH4-F1
#
_cell.length_a   1.000
_cell.length_b   1.000
_cell.length_c   1.000
_cell.angle_alpha   90.00
_cell.angle_beta   90.00
_cell.angle_gamma   90.00
#
_symmetry.space_group_name_H-M   'P 1'
#
loop_
_entity.id
_entity.type
_entity.pdbx_description
1 polymer ?
#
loop_
_entity_poly.entity_id
_entity_poly.type
_entity_poly.pdbx_seq_one_letter_code
_entity_poly.pdbx_strand_id
1 'polypeptide(L)'
;MWCTGKGVQEVKGQRAGGRVPILCIVMIDDFIVIMDWRRERKARYDQRMKKLLPLLSCLLFVGCGEEKGGPLEGGLSSKEVDSVGGGAPSENTLGANIAGKIITFKIPEDKVRHQIQFNDDGTLLILGRSKQLEYRIESNEVLMFDEGVRDGGISFESSNPQVGNRAKMGTEEEIAVVIISKIENEEDHGQRIIGYWAMDPQKTLKVLESFPASEGLQERKGEVAKMGETPSMIAHISKRGRMVLYNGEDSPETVTYNIAADDDEGTSGWIGDIGAGFKVTGDTLQVFSAERSPSYYTSLFSRISEEEAKRRLERTPSKTSKEATESTGDDVSNLPPLPETVTKEFIMGLWAKAHDGSDIIEELADNNIRVGVWKVGIGMGPNKRELIDTSEATMTVKIVDRRFQVWQWSVGQDIGYSFLTYDYDRKRYRWWSALSDGFIMEWSGRRYWRNLMEWNTVRVPEEDMRMTARWMFLSEDRKKLKMAGEIKRNDAVVAYRKDEFTWLSELPDEHKLPEAD
;
A
#
# COMPACT_ATOMS: atom_id res chain seq x y z
N MET A 1 23.37 2.22 -62.04
CA MET A 1 24.80 1.86 -62.07
C MET A 1 25.23 1.56 -60.65
N TRP A 2 25.84 0.42 -60.37
CA TRP A 2 26.30 0.07 -59.02
C TRP A 2 27.66 0.70 -58.73
N CYS A 3 27.79 1.41 -57.61
CA CYS A 3 29.07 1.67 -56.93
C CYS A 3 28.82 1.57 -55.43
N THR A 4 29.62 0.76 -54.74
CA THR A 4 29.59 0.61 -53.28
C THR A 4 30.50 1.65 -52.62
N GLY A 5 30.08 2.23 -51.51
CA GLY A 5 30.90 3.17 -50.74
C GLY A 5 30.19 3.65 -49.48
N LYS A 6 30.80 3.41 -48.30
CA LYS A 6 30.33 4.00 -47.05
C LYS A 6 30.75 5.48 -47.02
N GLY A 7 29.80 6.39 -46.98
CA GLY A 7 30.05 7.82 -46.84
C GLY A 7 28.82 8.56 -46.34
N VAL A 8 28.96 9.32 -45.25
CA VAL A 8 27.95 10.26 -44.78
C VAL A 8 28.06 11.53 -45.61
N GLN A 9 27.03 11.87 -46.39
CA GLN A 9 26.96 13.15 -47.09
C GLN A 9 26.20 14.18 -46.25
N GLU A 10 26.89 15.22 -45.80
CA GLU A 10 26.28 16.38 -45.17
C GLU A 10 25.83 17.40 -46.24
N VAL A 11 24.52 17.52 -46.47
CA VAL A 11 23.98 18.45 -47.47
C VAL A 11 23.61 19.79 -46.82
N LYS A 12 24.53 20.75 -46.85
CA LYS A 12 24.32 22.12 -46.33
C LYS A 12 23.69 23.05 -47.38
N GLY A 13 22.37 23.21 -47.32
CA GLY A 13 21.64 24.22 -48.11
C GLY A 13 21.72 25.61 -47.50
N GLN A 14 22.28 26.60 -48.21
CA GLN A 14 22.22 28.01 -47.83
C GLN A 14 21.08 28.74 -48.57
N ARG A 15 20.19 29.39 -47.82
CA ARG A 15 19.44 30.58 -48.25
C ARG A 15 19.33 31.56 -47.08
N ALA A 16 19.32 32.86 -47.39
CA ALA A 16 19.25 33.92 -46.39
C ALA A 16 17.81 34.13 -45.87
N GLY A 17 17.67 34.59 -44.63
CA GLY A 17 16.42 35.20 -44.14
C GLY A 17 15.42 34.28 -43.43
N GLY A 18 15.81 33.13 -42.87
CA GLY A 18 14.91 32.32 -42.04
C GLY A 18 15.60 31.19 -41.29
N ARG A 19 15.11 30.84 -40.09
CA ARG A 19 15.53 29.63 -39.37
C ARG A 19 14.82 28.42 -39.96
N VAL A 20 15.55 27.58 -40.69
CA VAL A 20 15.08 26.28 -41.20
C VAL A 20 15.48 25.18 -40.20
N PRO A 21 14.60 24.21 -39.86
CA PRO A 21 14.99 23.07 -39.04
C PRO A 21 16.00 22.18 -39.78
N ILE A 22 17.01 21.68 -39.06
CA ILE A 22 17.99 20.73 -39.62
C ILE A 22 17.34 19.34 -39.61
N LEU A 23 16.96 18.87 -40.79
CA LEU A 23 16.37 17.54 -40.97
C LEU A 23 17.46 16.49 -41.15
N CYS A 24 17.75 15.70 -40.12
CA CYS A 24 18.57 14.50 -40.28
C CYS A 24 17.70 13.34 -40.76
N ILE A 25 18.03 12.82 -41.95
CA ILE A 25 17.50 11.58 -42.49
C ILE A 25 18.60 10.53 -42.39
N VAL A 26 18.31 9.40 -41.73
CA VAL A 26 19.21 8.24 -41.67
C VAL A 26 18.45 7.05 -42.25
N MET A 27 19.08 6.33 -43.18
CA MET A 27 18.57 5.05 -43.67
C MET A 27 19.36 3.91 -43.05
N ILE A 28 18.65 2.92 -42.51
CA ILE A 28 19.20 1.67 -41.99
C ILE A 28 18.26 0.57 -42.48
N ASP A 29 18.80 -0.40 -43.20
CA ASP A 29 18.15 -1.66 -43.62
C ASP A 29 16.67 -1.50 -44.01
N ASP A 30 16.47 -0.79 -45.13
CA ASP A 30 15.19 -0.45 -45.78
C ASP A 30 14.21 0.48 -45.02
N PHE A 31 14.56 0.98 -43.82
CA PHE A 31 13.78 2.00 -43.11
C PHE A 31 14.37 3.41 -43.23
N ILE A 32 13.48 4.41 -43.41
CA ILE A 32 13.80 5.84 -43.37
C ILE A 32 13.45 6.38 -41.99
N VAL A 33 14.45 6.78 -41.21
CA VAL A 33 14.24 7.43 -39.90
C VAL A 33 14.43 8.94 -40.04
N ILE A 34 13.44 9.70 -39.59
CA ILE A 34 13.41 11.17 -39.60
C ILE A 34 13.30 11.65 -38.15
N MET A 35 14.19 12.56 -37.72
CA MET A 35 14.17 13.15 -36.37
C MET A 35 14.11 14.69 -36.44
N ASP A 36 13.14 15.31 -35.76
CA ASP A 36 13.08 16.76 -35.52
C ASP A 36 13.76 17.09 -34.18
N TRP A 37 14.66 18.08 -34.18
CA TRP A 37 15.47 18.45 -33.01
C TRP A 37 15.18 19.89 -32.56
N ARG A 38 14.23 20.05 -31.64
CA ARG A 38 13.87 21.36 -31.06
C ARG A 38 14.58 21.62 -29.74
N ARG A 39 15.35 22.71 -29.68
CA ARG A 39 16.24 23.05 -28.54
C ARG A 39 15.87 24.33 -27.79
N GLU A 40 14.74 24.96 -28.10
CA GLU A 40 14.28 26.20 -27.44
C GLU A 40 13.35 25.99 -26.24
N ARG A 41 13.01 24.73 -25.94
CA ARG A 41 12.38 24.38 -24.66
C ARG A 41 13.34 24.70 -23.50
N LYS A 42 14.64 24.38 -23.59
CA LYS A 42 15.63 24.49 -22.49
C LYS A 42 15.61 25.87 -21.76
N ALA A 43 16.15 26.93 -22.39
CA ALA A 43 16.66 28.18 -21.80
C ALA A 43 15.77 29.12 -20.92
N ARG A 44 14.73 28.64 -20.20
CA ARG A 44 13.87 29.45 -19.30
C ARG A 44 13.50 28.80 -17.95
N TYR A 45 14.06 27.65 -17.59
CA TYR A 45 13.81 27.00 -16.28
C TYR A 45 14.89 27.32 -15.29
N ASP A 46 16.16 27.31 -15.70
CA ASP A 46 17.28 27.63 -14.84
C ASP A 46 17.09 29.06 -14.32
N GLN A 47 16.46 29.95 -15.07
CA GLN A 47 16.15 31.31 -14.63
C GLN A 47 15.04 31.39 -13.54
N ARG A 48 14.23 30.34 -13.34
CA ARG A 48 13.30 30.17 -12.19
C ARG A 48 13.92 29.27 -11.11
N MET A 49 14.43 28.10 -11.48
CA MET A 49 15.13 27.16 -10.61
C MET A 49 16.30 27.82 -9.88
N LYS A 50 17.15 28.65 -10.51
CA LYS A 50 18.25 29.36 -9.82
C LYS A 50 17.79 30.36 -8.74
N LYS A 51 16.48 30.61 -8.58
CA LYS A 51 15.90 31.33 -7.43
C LYS A 51 15.20 30.42 -6.40
N LEU A 52 14.86 29.19 -6.78
CA LEU A 52 14.34 28.12 -5.90
C LEU A 52 15.46 27.30 -5.25
N LEU A 53 16.54 27.06 -6.00
CA LEU A 53 17.74 26.34 -5.59
C LEU A 53 18.24 26.78 -4.20
N PRO A 54 18.48 28.08 -3.92
CA PRO A 54 19.12 28.52 -2.68
C PRO A 54 18.39 28.13 -1.39
N LEU A 55 17.07 27.91 -1.46
CA LEU A 55 16.25 27.51 -0.31
C LEU A 55 16.04 25.99 -0.28
N LEU A 56 15.98 25.33 -1.45
CA LEU A 56 15.89 23.88 -1.53
C LEU A 56 17.18 23.14 -1.13
N SER A 57 18.39 23.74 -1.22
CA SER A 57 19.62 23.01 -0.83
C SER A 57 19.87 22.82 0.68
N CYS A 58 19.03 23.39 1.55
CA CYS A 58 18.90 22.93 2.95
C CYS A 58 18.34 21.48 3.04
N LEU A 59 17.91 20.91 1.90
CA LEU A 59 17.63 19.49 1.65
C LEU A 59 18.47 18.92 0.48
N LEU A 60 19.69 19.45 0.29
CA LEU A 60 20.82 19.02 -0.56
C LEU A 60 20.86 19.42 -2.06
N PHE A 61 22.05 19.36 -2.66
CA PHE A 61 22.49 20.05 -3.89
C PHE A 61 23.27 19.14 -4.88
N VAL A 62 23.36 19.36 -6.21
CA VAL A 62 22.45 19.99 -7.21
C VAL A 62 23.00 19.80 -8.65
N GLY A 63 22.18 19.93 -9.70
CA GLY A 63 22.69 19.99 -11.10
C GLY A 63 21.67 20.50 -12.14
N CYS A 64 21.88 21.70 -12.70
CA CYS A 64 20.91 22.39 -13.58
C CYS A 64 20.66 21.73 -14.96
N GLY A 65 19.45 21.90 -15.54
CA GLY A 65 19.02 21.04 -16.66
C GLY A 65 17.82 21.38 -17.58
N GLU A 66 16.83 22.23 -17.25
CA GLU A 66 15.88 22.86 -18.23
C GLU A 66 15.09 21.98 -19.28
N GLU A 67 13.80 21.57 -19.12
CA GLU A 67 12.47 22.25 -19.42
C GLU A 67 12.22 22.68 -20.91
N LYS A 68 11.15 23.36 -21.43
CA LYS A 68 9.96 24.15 -21.00
C LYS A 68 8.82 24.25 -22.05
N GLY A 69 7.56 24.07 -21.63
CA GLY A 69 6.38 24.93 -21.95
C GLY A 69 5.77 25.06 -23.37
N GLY A 70 4.50 25.51 -23.42
CA GLY A 70 3.71 25.86 -24.62
C GLY A 70 2.26 25.31 -24.58
N PRO A 71 1.21 26.14 -24.39
CA PRO A 71 -0.18 25.69 -24.12
C PRO A 71 -1.22 26.11 -25.20
N LEU A 72 -2.48 25.71 -25.00
CA LEU A 72 -3.78 26.41 -25.24
C LEU A 72 -4.90 25.41 -24.80
N GLU A 73 -5.79 25.73 -23.86
CA GLU A 73 -7.11 26.39 -24.02
C GLU A 73 -8.15 25.64 -24.87
N GLY A 74 -9.36 25.51 -24.32
CA GLY A 74 -10.54 24.93 -24.97
C GLY A 74 -11.43 24.15 -23.98
N GLY A 75 -12.63 24.65 -23.68
CA GLY A 75 -13.61 23.97 -22.85
C GLY A 75 -15.03 24.13 -23.39
N LEU A 76 -15.93 23.20 -23.03
CA LEU A 76 -17.39 23.26 -23.23
C LEU A 76 -18.02 22.28 -22.21
N SER A 77 -18.87 22.77 -21.32
CA SER A 77 -20.34 22.66 -21.40
C SER A 77 -20.91 21.30 -20.98
N SER A 78 -21.40 21.22 -19.74
CA SER A 78 -22.16 20.10 -19.19
C SER A 78 -23.53 19.91 -19.86
N LYS A 79 -24.07 18.69 -19.75
CA LYS A 79 -25.50 18.39 -19.85
C LYS A 79 -25.90 17.42 -18.75
N GLU A 80 -27.11 17.60 -18.23
CA GLU A 80 -27.77 16.66 -17.32
C GLU A 80 -28.21 15.39 -18.07
N VAL A 81 -28.49 14.33 -17.31
CA VAL A 81 -29.06 13.07 -17.81
C VAL A 81 -30.30 12.75 -16.98
N ASP A 82 -31.45 12.65 -17.64
CA ASP A 82 -32.73 12.34 -17.01
C ASP A 82 -32.81 10.89 -16.51
N SER A 83 -33.49 10.68 -15.38
CA SER A 83 -33.72 9.36 -14.79
C SER A 83 -34.91 8.64 -15.44
N VAL A 84 -34.65 7.48 -16.05
CA VAL A 84 -35.65 6.50 -16.52
C VAL A 84 -35.13 5.12 -16.11
N GLY A 85 -35.91 4.14 -15.67
CA GLY A 85 -37.37 4.06 -15.49
C GLY A 85 -37.77 2.59 -15.62
N GLY A 86 -38.44 2.03 -14.61
CA GLY A 86 -38.54 0.57 -14.44
C GLY A 86 -39.32 -0.15 -15.54
N GLY A 87 -38.61 -0.93 -16.37
CA GLY A 87 -39.16 -1.99 -17.22
C GLY A 87 -38.51 -3.32 -16.88
N ALA A 88 -39.22 -4.44 -17.06
CA ALA A 88 -38.65 -5.77 -16.82
C ALA A 88 -37.45 -6.01 -17.76
N PRO A 89 -36.28 -6.46 -17.26
CA PRO A 89 -35.08 -6.58 -18.07
C PRO A 89 -35.25 -7.65 -19.14
N SER A 90 -34.81 -7.35 -20.37
CA SER A 90 -34.67 -8.38 -21.40
C SER A 90 -33.42 -9.22 -21.11
N GLU A 91 -33.55 -10.54 -21.29
CA GLU A 91 -32.54 -11.55 -20.93
C GLU A 91 -31.20 -11.40 -21.69
N ASN A 92 -31.17 -10.58 -22.74
CA ASN A 92 -29.98 -10.30 -23.56
C ASN A 92 -29.17 -9.07 -23.10
N THR A 93 -29.52 -8.43 -21.98
CA THR A 93 -28.75 -7.32 -21.39
C THR A 93 -27.52 -7.82 -20.64
N LEU A 94 -26.44 -7.02 -20.58
CA LEU A 94 -25.23 -7.40 -19.82
C LEU A 94 -25.54 -7.64 -18.33
N GLY A 95 -26.42 -6.83 -17.73
CA GLY A 95 -26.86 -7.01 -16.35
C GLY A 95 -27.46 -8.39 -16.08
N ALA A 96 -28.44 -8.82 -16.87
CA ALA A 96 -29.03 -10.15 -16.75
C ALA A 96 -28.03 -11.30 -17.00
N ASN A 97 -26.93 -11.03 -17.71
CA ASN A 97 -25.92 -12.04 -18.00
C ASN A 97 -24.76 -12.09 -17.00
N ILE A 98 -24.54 -11.08 -16.15
CA ILE A 98 -23.46 -11.07 -15.14
C ILE A 98 -23.93 -10.99 -13.68
N ALA A 99 -25.13 -10.46 -13.39
CA ALA A 99 -25.63 -10.40 -12.01
C ALA A 99 -25.85 -11.81 -11.42
N GLY A 100 -25.56 -11.98 -10.13
CA GLY A 100 -25.60 -13.26 -9.43
C GLY A 100 -24.45 -14.21 -9.79
N LYS A 101 -23.36 -13.71 -10.40
CA LYS A 101 -22.28 -14.54 -10.95
C LYS A 101 -20.88 -14.11 -10.54
N ILE A 102 -19.99 -15.09 -10.52
CA ILE A 102 -18.54 -14.95 -10.36
C ILE A 102 -17.90 -15.12 -11.75
N ILE A 103 -17.12 -14.14 -12.19
CA ILE A 103 -16.37 -14.17 -13.45
C ILE A 103 -14.87 -14.19 -13.15
N THR A 104 -14.19 -15.22 -13.64
CA THR A 104 -12.74 -15.37 -13.50
C THR A 104 -12.05 -14.89 -14.77
N PHE A 105 -11.28 -13.82 -14.65
CA PHE A 105 -10.47 -13.22 -15.69
C PHE A 105 -9.01 -13.68 -15.59
N LYS A 106 -8.36 -13.85 -16.75
CA LYS A 106 -6.92 -14.09 -16.88
C LYS A 106 -6.29 -13.01 -17.76
N ILE A 107 -5.23 -12.37 -17.28
CA ILE A 107 -4.32 -11.57 -18.13
C ILE A 107 -3.44 -12.55 -18.92
N PRO A 108 -3.29 -12.44 -20.26
CA PRO A 108 -2.53 -13.40 -21.06
C PRO A 108 -1.07 -13.59 -20.63
N GLU A 109 -0.45 -12.52 -20.11
CA GLU A 109 0.96 -12.45 -19.70
C GLU A 109 1.17 -12.78 -18.20
N ASP A 110 0.10 -12.86 -17.40
CA ASP A 110 0.16 -13.15 -15.97
C ASP A 110 -0.23 -14.61 -15.67
N LYS A 111 0.25 -15.10 -14.52
CA LYS A 111 -0.18 -16.33 -13.87
C LYS A 111 -1.34 -16.09 -12.89
N VAL A 112 -1.50 -14.86 -12.39
CA VAL A 112 -2.59 -14.48 -11.50
C VAL A 112 -3.94 -14.53 -12.24
N ARG A 113 -4.96 -15.04 -11.55
CA ARG A 113 -6.37 -14.94 -11.94
C ARG A 113 -7.02 -13.82 -11.15
N HIS A 114 -7.82 -12.98 -11.79
CA HIS A 114 -8.67 -12.01 -11.11
C HIS A 114 -10.10 -12.53 -11.12
N GLN A 115 -10.66 -12.83 -9.95
CA GLN A 115 -12.07 -13.21 -9.82
C GLN A 115 -12.89 -11.99 -9.37
N ILE A 116 -14.04 -11.76 -10.01
CA ILE A 116 -14.96 -10.67 -9.66
C ILE A 116 -16.37 -11.26 -9.53
N GLN A 117 -16.98 -11.07 -8.38
CA GLN A 117 -18.38 -11.40 -8.12
C GLN A 117 -19.25 -10.16 -8.36
N PHE A 118 -20.34 -10.31 -9.10
CA PHE A 118 -21.33 -9.25 -9.34
C PHE A 118 -22.63 -9.62 -8.63
N ASN A 119 -22.97 -8.90 -7.56
CA ASN A 119 -24.14 -9.18 -6.73
C ASN A 119 -25.40 -8.54 -7.33
N ASP A 120 -26.56 -9.17 -7.18
CA ASP A 120 -27.85 -8.65 -7.65
C ASP A 120 -28.26 -7.30 -7.03
N ASP A 121 -27.63 -6.90 -5.92
CA ASP A 121 -27.84 -5.59 -5.29
C ASP A 121 -27.03 -4.44 -5.91
N GLY A 122 -26.36 -4.68 -7.05
CA GLY A 122 -25.59 -3.67 -7.77
C GLY A 122 -24.22 -3.38 -7.16
N THR A 123 -23.74 -4.25 -6.27
CA THR A 123 -22.37 -4.20 -5.74
C THR A 123 -21.50 -5.30 -6.31
N LEU A 124 -20.20 -5.06 -6.46
CA LEU A 124 -19.23 -6.08 -6.86
C LEU A 124 -18.10 -6.26 -5.85
N LEU A 125 -17.55 -7.47 -5.84
CA LEU A 125 -16.42 -7.85 -4.99
C LEU A 125 -15.27 -8.30 -5.91
N ILE A 126 -14.19 -7.52 -5.94
CA ILE A 126 -12.93 -7.94 -6.56
C ILE A 126 -12.23 -8.83 -5.54
N LEU A 127 -12.22 -10.14 -5.76
CA LEU A 127 -11.76 -11.10 -4.77
C LEU A 127 -10.25 -10.96 -4.51
N GLY A 128 -9.86 -11.07 -3.24
CA GLY A 128 -8.53 -10.67 -2.77
C GLY A 128 -8.40 -9.19 -2.35
N ARG A 129 -9.41 -8.32 -2.60
CA ARG A 129 -9.54 -6.99 -1.96
C ARG A 129 -10.59 -7.03 -0.84
N SER A 130 -10.38 -6.26 0.22
CA SER A 130 -11.38 -6.02 1.28
C SER A 130 -12.52 -5.09 0.86
N LYS A 131 -12.27 -4.07 0.02
CA LYS A 131 -13.30 -3.13 -0.44
C LYS A 131 -14.36 -3.80 -1.33
N GLN A 132 -15.62 -3.54 -0.99
CA GLN A 132 -16.80 -3.76 -1.84
C GLN A 132 -17.05 -2.47 -2.63
N LEU A 133 -17.36 -2.60 -3.93
CA LEU A 133 -17.60 -1.46 -4.83
C LEU A 133 -19.06 -1.44 -5.30
N GLU A 134 -19.59 -0.26 -5.62
CA GLU A 134 -20.82 -0.17 -6.41
C GLU A 134 -20.51 -0.38 -7.90
N TYR A 135 -21.47 -0.88 -8.68
CA TYR A 135 -21.35 -0.90 -10.13
C TYR A 135 -22.61 -0.45 -10.86
N ARG A 136 -22.41 0.05 -12.08
CA ARG A 136 -23.47 0.45 -13.02
C ARG A 136 -23.16 -0.11 -14.40
N ILE A 137 -24.18 -0.32 -15.23
CA ILE A 137 -24.00 -0.90 -16.57
C ILE A 137 -24.44 0.09 -17.63
N GLU A 138 -23.52 0.42 -18.53
CA GLU A 138 -23.75 1.28 -19.69
C GLU A 138 -23.42 0.48 -20.96
N SER A 139 -24.46 0.01 -21.65
CA SER A 139 -24.35 -0.92 -22.78
C SER A 139 -23.58 -2.21 -22.40
N ASN A 140 -22.32 -2.35 -22.85
CA ASN A 140 -21.45 -3.50 -22.56
C ASN A 140 -20.31 -3.13 -21.59
N GLU A 141 -20.33 -1.95 -20.97
CA GLU A 141 -19.38 -1.54 -19.94
C GLU A 141 -19.99 -1.62 -18.54
N VAL A 142 -19.28 -2.24 -17.61
CA VAL A 142 -19.51 -2.13 -16.18
C VAL A 142 -18.65 -1.00 -15.65
N LEU A 143 -19.27 0.07 -15.14
CA LEU A 143 -18.61 1.15 -14.42
C LEU A 143 -18.49 0.79 -12.95
N MET A 144 -17.31 0.96 -12.36
CA MET A 144 -17.02 0.62 -10.96
C MET A 144 -16.82 1.88 -10.11
N PHE A 145 -17.43 1.95 -8.93
CA PHE A 145 -17.40 3.12 -8.06
C PHE A 145 -16.97 2.77 -6.63
N ASP A 146 -16.04 3.55 -6.08
CA ASP A 146 -15.63 3.55 -4.68
C ASP A 146 -16.17 4.84 -4.02
N GLU A 147 -16.98 4.69 -2.98
CA GLU A 147 -17.61 5.83 -2.26
C GLU A 147 -18.33 6.85 -3.20
N GLY A 148 -18.87 6.36 -4.33
CA GLY A 148 -19.56 7.15 -5.35
C GLY A 148 -18.66 7.78 -6.43
N VAL A 149 -17.34 7.64 -6.32
CA VAL A 149 -16.35 8.10 -7.32
C VAL A 149 -15.99 6.95 -8.26
N ARG A 150 -15.89 7.18 -9.58
CA ARG A 150 -15.50 6.14 -10.56
C ARG A 150 -14.04 5.69 -10.30
N ASP A 151 -13.87 4.46 -9.84
CA ASP A 151 -12.55 3.81 -9.62
C ASP A 151 -12.06 3.12 -10.91
N GLY A 152 -12.96 2.71 -11.79
CA GLY A 152 -12.60 2.12 -13.09
C GLY A 152 -13.78 1.58 -13.88
N GLY A 153 -13.51 0.63 -14.78
CA GLY A 153 -14.52 -0.09 -15.54
C GLY A 153 -14.06 -1.42 -16.13
N ILE A 154 -15.03 -2.20 -16.62
CA ILE A 154 -14.85 -3.46 -17.36
C ILE A 154 -15.71 -3.40 -18.64
N SER A 155 -15.09 -3.26 -19.80
CA SER A 155 -15.76 -3.24 -21.11
C SER A 155 -15.70 -4.62 -21.76
N PHE A 156 -16.85 -5.25 -21.99
CA PHE A 156 -17.00 -6.58 -22.57
C PHE A 156 -17.22 -6.52 -24.09
N GLU A 157 -16.72 -7.51 -24.83
CA GLU A 157 -16.96 -7.63 -26.29
C GLU A 157 -18.43 -7.92 -26.66
N SER A 158 -19.26 -8.33 -25.69
CA SER A 158 -20.64 -8.81 -25.89
C SER A 158 -21.52 -8.48 -24.67
N SER A 159 -22.84 -8.30 -24.87
CA SER A 159 -23.82 -8.22 -23.77
C SER A 159 -24.16 -9.58 -23.16
N ASN A 160 -23.73 -10.68 -23.80
CA ASN A 160 -23.70 -12.02 -23.25
C ASN A 160 -22.24 -12.50 -23.28
N PRO A 161 -21.45 -12.24 -22.22
CA PRO A 161 -20.04 -12.62 -22.16
C PRO A 161 -19.89 -14.12 -21.92
N GLN A 162 -18.96 -14.74 -22.64
CA GLN A 162 -18.69 -16.18 -22.59
C GLN A 162 -17.22 -16.48 -22.27
N VAL A 163 -16.95 -17.69 -21.79
CA VAL A 163 -15.57 -18.18 -21.59
C VAL A 163 -14.81 -18.15 -22.94
N GLY A 164 -13.62 -17.57 -22.93
CA GLY A 164 -12.79 -17.31 -24.12
C GLY A 164 -13.00 -15.93 -24.75
N ASN A 165 -14.07 -15.20 -24.42
CA ASN A 165 -14.21 -13.80 -24.84
C ASN A 165 -13.18 -12.91 -24.13
N ARG A 166 -12.86 -11.75 -24.71
CA ARG A 166 -12.03 -10.74 -24.07
C ARG A 166 -12.89 -9.70 -23.37
N ALA A 167 -12.29 -9.06 -22.39
CA ALA A 167 -12.75 -7.79 -21.84
C ALA A 167 -11.56 -6.84 -21.69
N LYS A 168 -11.85 -5.55 -21.53
CA LYS A 168 -10.88 -4.54 -21.14
C LYS A 168 -11.20 -4.12 -19.71
N MET A 169 -10.23 -4.20 -18.81
CA MET A 169 -10.40 -3.86 -17.39
C MET A 169 -9.37 -2.82 -16.98
N GLY A 170 -9.79 -1.79 -16.24
CA GLY A 170 -8.85 -0.80 -15.69
C GLY A 170 -9.48 0.57 -15.43
N THR A 171 -8.64 1.60 -15.46
CA THR A 171 -8.99 3.02 -15.31
C THR A 171 -8.97 3.73 -16.67
N GLU A 172 -9.27 5.02 -16.70
CA GLU A 172 -9.09 5.83 -17.93
C GLU A 172 -7.61 6.04 -18.31
N GLU A 173 -6.68 5.89 -17.37
CA GLU A 173 -5.22 6.00 -17.62
C GLU A 173 -4.55 4.65 -17.92
N GLU A 174 -5.03 3.54 -17.35
CA GLU A 174 -4.41 2.22 -17.42
C GLU A 174 -5.45 1.13 -17.73
N ILE A 175 -5.42 0.57 -18.94
CA ILE A 175 -6.37 -0.45 -19.42
C ILE A 175 -5.64 -1.73 -19.79
N ALA A 176 -5.95 -2.83 -19.08
CA ALA A 176 -5.48 -4.17 -19.40
C ALA A 176 -6.49 -4.93 -20.29
N VAL A 177 -6.00 -5.80 -21.17
CA VAL A 177 -6.84 -6.76 -21.92
C VAL A 177 -6.82 -8.10 -21.20
N VAL A 178 -7.99 -8.57 -20.79
CA VAL A 178 -8.19 -9.83 -20.07
C VAL A 178 -9.02 -10.81 -20.90
N ILE A 179 -8.89 -12.10 -20.61
CA ILE A 179 -9.70 -13.18 -21.20
C ILE A 179 -10.55 -13.79 -20.09
N ILE A 180 -11.84 -14.00 -20.33
CA ILE A 180 -12.72 -14.71 -19.40
C ILE A 180 -12.38 -16.21 -19.43
N SER A 181 -11.95 -16.77 -18.30
CA SER A 181 -11.60 -18.20 -18.18
C SER A 181 -12.66 -19.04 -17.46
N LYS A 182 -13.57 -18.42 -16.70
CA LYS A 182 -14.66 -19.10 -15.97
C LYS A 182 -15.82 -18.13 -15.74
N ILE A 183 -17.07 -18.61 -15.78
CA ILE A 183 -18.29 -17.90 -15.39
C ILE A 183 -19.14 -18.90 -14.61
N GLU A 184 -19.60 -18.53 -13.42
CA GLU A 184 -20.29 -19.43 -12.48
C GLU A 184 -21.36 -18.66 -11.71
N ASN A 185 -22.44 -19.33 -11.27
CA ASN A 185 -23.47 -18.68 -10.44
C ASN A 185 -23.05 -18.70 -8.96
N GLU A 186 -23.46 -17.69 -8.18
CA GLU A 186 -23.16 -17.61 -6.74
C GLU A 186 -23.73 -18.81 -5.96
N GLU A 187 -24.93 -19.29 -6.34
CA GLU A 187 -25.61 -20.39 -5.65
C GLU A 187 -24.86 -21.73 -5.72
N ASP A 188 -24.13 -21.98 -6.82
CA ASP A 188 -23.41 -23.24 -7.05
C ASP A 188 -22.20 -23.39 -6.10
N HIS A 189 -21.59 -22.28 -5.68
CA HIS A 189 -20.43 -22.26 -4.77
C HIS A 189 -20.81 -22.29 -3.30
N GLY A 190 -21.90 -21.61 -2.92
CA GLY A 190 -22.16 -21.26 -1.53
C GLY A 190 -22.22 -22.46 -0.56
N GLN A 191 -22.96 -23.52 -0.90
CA GLN A 191 -23.41 -24.50 0.10
C GLN A 191 -22.30 -25.30 0.80
N ARG A 192 -21.13 -25.51 0.18
CA ARG A 192 -20.05 -26.32 0.78
C ARG A 192 -19.27 -25.57 1.86
N ILE A 193 -18.99 -24.28 1.62
CA ILE A 193 -18.07 -23.46 2.42
C ILE A 193 -18.75 -22.56 3.45
N ILE A 194 -20.08 -22.51 3.51
CA ILE A 194 -20.77 -21.79 4.58
C ILE A 194 -20.59 -22.54 5.92
N GLY A 195 -20.32 -21.78 6.99
CA GLY A 195 -20.34 -22.32 8.34
C GLY A 195 -19.43 -21.56 9.30
N TYR A 196 -19.26 -22.16 10.48
CA TYR A 196 -18.39 -21.66 11.54
C TYR A 196 -17.28 -22.67 11.80
N TRP A 197 -16.07 -22.19 12.04
CA TRP A 197 -14.93 -22.96 12.50
C TRP A 197 -14.33 -22.27 13.73
N ALA A 198 -13.97 -23.01 14.77
CA ALA A 198 -13.18 -22.49 15.88
C ALA A 198 -11.76 -23.02 15.78
N MET A 199 -10.77 -22.22 16.22
CA MET A 199 -9.39 -22.65 16.27
C MET A 199 -9.26 -23.93 17.11
N ASP A 200 -8.45 -24.88 16.63
CA ASP A 200 -8.24 -26.18 17.23
C ASP A 200 -6.77 -26.28 17.66
N PRO A 201 -6.46 -25.97 18.94
CA PRO A 201 -5.08 -25.95 19.42
C PRO A 201 -4.38 -27.30 19.32
N GLN A 202 -5.10 -28.41 19.51
CA GLN A 202 -4.52 -29.77 19.45
C GLN A 202 -4.13 -30.14 18.01
N LYS A 203 -5.03 -29.91 17.03
CA LYS A 203 -4.68 -30.10 15.60
C LYS A 203 -3.58 -29.13 15.17
N THR A 204 -3.63 -27.87 15.62
CA THR A 204 -2.61 -26.86 15.29
C THR A 204 -1.24 -27.28 15.81
N LEU A 205 -1.11 -27.63 17.09
CA LEU A 205 0.14 -28.13 17.68
C LEU A 205 0.69 -29.33 16.91
N LYS A 206 -0.17 -30.29 16.56
CA LYS A 206 0.23 -31.48 15.78
C LYS A 206 0.77 -31.15 14.37
N VAL A 207 0.32 -30.06 13.75
CA VAL A 207 0.91 -29.57 12.48
C VAL A 207 2.19 -28.76 12.75
N LEU A 208 2.23 -27.98 13.83
CA LEU A 208 3.47 -27.31 14.27
C LEU A 208 4.58 -28.33 14.63
N GLU A 209 4.23 -29.54 15.06
CA GLU A 209 5.14 -30.67 15.28
C GLU A 209 5.70 -31.29 14.00
N SER A 210 5.03 -31.15 12.84
CA SER A 210 5.52 -31.69 11.57
C SER A 210 6.47 -30.75 10.83
N PHE A 211 6.52 -29.45 11.18
CA PHE A 211 7.47 -28.51 10.61
C PHE A 211 8.90 -28.71 11.18
N PRO A 212 9.95 -28.51 10.35
CA PRO A 212 11.32 -28.53 10.84
C PRO A 212 11.58 -27.41 11.85
N ALA A 213 12.48 -27.69 12.81
CA ALA A 213 12.87 -26.74 13.83
C ALA A 213 13.34 -25.42 13.19
N SER A 214 12.68 -24.33 13.57
CA SER A 214 12.88 -22.99 13.04
C SER A 214 12.73 -21.97 14.17
N GLU A 215 13.40 -20.83 14.02
CA GLU A 215 13.29 -19.69 14.95
C GLU A 215 11.82 -19.25 15.05
N GLY A 216 11.31 -19.06 16.28
CA GLY A 216 9.91 -18.78 16.56
C GLY A 216 8.91 -19.95 16.42
N LEU A 217 9.26 -21.12 15.87
CA LEU A 217 8.35 -22.28 15.88
C LEU A 217 8.04 -22.75 17.32
N GLN A 218 9.02 -22.66 18.23
CA GLN A 218 8.81 -23.02 19.64
C GLN A 218 8.01 -21.95 20.40
N GLU A 219 8.17 -20.68 20.05
CA GLU A 219 7.36 -19.57 20.54
C GLU A 219 5.90 -19.74 20.12
N ARG A 220 5.64 -19.98 18.84
CA ARG A 220 4.30 -20.25 18.30
C ARG A 220 3.66 -21.51 18.90
N LYS A 221 4.44 -22.57 19.18
CA LYS A 221 3.95 -23.72 19.98
C LYS A 221 3.57 -23.31 21.40
N GLY A 222 4.37 -22.46 22.05
CA GLY A 222 4.09 -21.90 23.36
C GLY A 222 2.82 -21.06 23.39
N GLU A 223 2.58 -20.21 22.38
CA GLU A 223 1.33 -19.46 22.22
C GLU A 223 0.12 -20.39 22.10
N VAL A 224 0.15 -21.33 21.15
CA VAL A 224 -0.99 -22.23 20.89
C VAL A 224 -1.26 -23.15 22.08
N ALA A 225 -0.23 -23.56 22.84
CA ALA A 225 -0.39 -24.31 24.07
C ALA A 225 -1.01 -23.45 25.22
N LYS A 226 -0.73 -22.15 25.28
CA LYS A 226 -1.32 -21.22 26.26
C LYS A 226 -2.82 -20.94 26.00
N MET A 227 -3.30 -21.08 24.77
CA MET A 227 -4.71 -20.82 24.39
C MET A 227 -5.72 -21.81 25.02
N GLY A 228 -5.28 -22.94 25.58
CA GLY A 228 -6.12 -23.84 26.36
C GLY A 228 -7.25 -24.52 25.57
N GLU A 229 -8.37 -24.82 26.24
CA GLU A 229 -9.56 -25.45 25.64
C GLU A 229 -10.65 -24.45 25.22
N THR A 230 -10.39 -23.15 25.34
CA THR A 230 -11.34 -22.06 25.04
C THR A 230 -10.82 -21.23 23.85
N PRO A 231 -11.13 -21.60 22.60
CA PRO A 231 -10.65 -20.86 21.44
C PRO A 231 -11.37 -19.52 21.35
N SER A 232 -10.63 -18.45 21.62
CA SER A 232 -11.04 -17.06 21.39
C SER A 232 -11.29 -16.77 19.91
N MET A 233 -10.59 -17.47 19.01
CA MET A 233 -10.67 -17.24 17.56
C MET A 233 -11.72 -18.13 16.88
N ILE A 234 -12.72 -17.49 16.27
CA ILE A 234 -13.77 -18.11 15.44
C ILE A 234 -13.72 -17.51 14.05
N ALA A 235 -13.77 -18.37 13.03
CA ALA A 235 -13.97 -17.99 11.64
C ALA A 235 -15.41 -18.33 11.20
N HIS A 236 -16.09 -17.40 10.54
CA HIS A 236 -17.39 -17.60 9.92
C HIS A 236 -17.27 -17.28 8.43
N ILE A 237 -17.57 -18.26 7.57
CA ILE A 237 -17.70 -18.02 6.13
C ILE A 237 -19.20 -17.98 5.81
N SER A 238 -19.65 -16.87 5.26
CA SER A 238 -21.06 -16.58 4.96
C SER A 238 -21.40 -16.80 3.47
N LYS A 239 -22.69 -16.76 3.13
CA LYS A 239 -23.22 -17.02 1.78
C LYS A 239 -22.54 -16.21 0.66
N ARG A 240 -22.29 -14.92 0.90
CA ARG A 240 -21.73 -13.96 -0.08
C ARG A 240 -20.20 -14.00 -0.17
N GLY A 241 -19.59 -15.17 -0.03
CA GLY A 241 -18.13 -15.33 0.01
C GLY A 241 -17.41 -14.56 1.13
N ARG A 242 -18.12 -13.93 2.08
CA ARG A 242 -17.52 -13.09 3.12
C ARG A 242 -17.09 -13.96 4.30
N MET A 243 -15.78 -14.02 4.56
CA MET A 243 -15.23 -14.51 5.82
C MET A 243 -15.18 -13.39 6.86
N VAL A 244 -15.55 -13.72 8.08
CA VAL A 244 -15.38 -12.91 9.29
C VAL A 244 -14.51 -13.69 10.27
N LEU A 245 -13.47 -13.04 10.80
CA LEU A 245 -12.76 -13.52 11.99
C LEU A 245 -13.25 -12.76 13.21
N TYR A 246 -13.52 -13.49 14.29
CA TYR A 246 -13.81 -12.95 15.62
C TYR A 246 -12.67 -13.33 16.56
N ASN A 247 -12.07 -12.35 17.24
CA ASN A 247 -11.06 -12.54 18.28
C ASN A 247 -11.66 -12.19 19.65
N GLY A 248 -12.15 -13.20 20.37
CA GLY A 248 -12.72 -13.01 21.69
C GLY A 248 -11.65 -12.72 22.75
N GLU A 249 -11.44 -11.43 23.06
CA GLU A 249 -11.44 -10.96 24.45
C GLU A 249 -11.69 -9.45 24.55
N ASP A 250 -10.94 -8.59 23.84
CA ASP A 250 -11.06 -7.12 23.94
C ASP A 250 -11.29 -6.33 22.63
N SER A 251 -11.33 -6.98 21.45
CA SER A 251 -11.55 -6.28 20.16
C SER A 251 -12.78 -6.78 19.39
N PRO A 252 -13.77 -5.91 19.08
CA PRO A 252 -14.89 -6.23 18.20
C PRO A 252 -14.54 -6.10 16.70
N GLU A 253 -13.25 -6.06 16.33
CA GLU A 253 -12.81 -6.00 14.93
C GLU A 253 -13.25 -7.26 14.16
N THR A 254 -14.40 -7.10 13.51
CA THR A 254 -15.09 -8.08 12.67
C THR A 254 -14.37 -8.13 11.31
N VAL A 255 -13.12 -8.61 11.29
CA VAL A 255 -12.25 -8.45 10.12
C VAL A 255 -12.82 -9.26 8.97
N THR A 256 -13.12 -8.53 7.89
CA THR A 256 -14.05 -8.92 6.83
C THR A 256 -13.27 -9.10 5.52
N TYR A 257 -13.31 -10.30 4.95
CA TYR A 257 -12.55 -10.66 3.75
C TYR A 257 -13.45 -11.33 2.70
N ASN A 258 -13.20 -11.07 1.42
CA ASN A 258 -13.94 -11.67 0.31
C ASN A 258 -13.14 -12.87 -0.24
N ILE A 259 -13.71 -14.07 -0.12
CA ILE A 259 -13.09 -15.35 -0.47
C ILE A 259 -13.30 -15.71 -1.95
N ALA A 260 -12.21 -16.09 -2.61
CA ALA A 260 -12.21 -16.84 -3.87
C ALA A 260 -12.13 -18.35 -3.60
N ALA A 261 -12.79 -19.15 -4.44
CA ALA A 261 -12.72 -20.60 -4.43
C ALA A 261 -12.20 -21.10 -5.79
N ASP A 262 -10.94 -21.57 -5.85
CA ASP A 262 -10.28 -21.87 -7.13
C ASP A 262 -10.40 -23.37 -7.54
N ASP A 263 -10.82 -24.28 -6.65
CA ASP A 263 -11.02 -25.71 -6.92
C ASP A 263 -12.11 -26.42 -6.07
N ASP A 264 -12.52 -27.62 -6.53
CA ASP A 264 -13.56 -28.50 -5.95
C ASP A 264 -13.06 -29.48 -4.87
N GLU A 265 -11.74 -29.75 -4.77
CA GLU A 265 -11.19 -30.80 -3.87
C GLU A 265 -10.69 -30.24 -2.54
N GLY A 266 -10.55 -28.92 -2.41
CA GLY A 266 -10.44 -28.26 -1.11
C GLY A 266 -10.27 -26.76 -1.27
N THR A 267 -11.42 -26.05 -1.25
CA THR A 267 -11.54 -24.60 -1.46
C THR A 267 -10.43 -23.82 -0.76
N SER A 268 -9.49 -23.34 -1.57
CA SER A 268 -8.40 -22.48 -1.14
C SER A 268 -8.50 -21.12 -1.81
N GLY A 269 -8.02 -20.10 -1.10
CA GLY A 269 -8.06 -18.72 -1.55
C GLY A 269 -7.05 -17.86 -0.79
N TRP A 270 -6.84 -16.64 -1.29
CA TRP A 270 -5.82 -15.73 -0.81
C TRP A 270 -6.40 -14.46 -0.20
N ILE A 271 -6.02 -14.16 1.04
CA ILE A 271 -6.38 -12.94 1.76
C ILE A 271 -5.25 -11.93 1.58
N GLY A 272 -5.30 -11.21 0.45
CA GLY A 272 -4.30 -10.20 0.07
C GLY A 272 -4.10 -9.06 1.08
N ASP A 273 -5.03 -8.92 2.04
CA ASP A 273 -4.92 -7.93 3.11
C ASP A 273 -4.11 -8.37 4.34
N ILE A 274 -3.75 -9.65 4.50
CA ILE A 274 -2.93 -10.14 5.63
C ILE A 274 -1.83 -11.15 5.25
N GLY A 275 -1.45 -11.23 3.97
CA GLY A 275 -0.37 -12.14 3.54
C GLY A 275 -0.65 -13.63 3.80
N ALA A 276 -1.95 -13.98 3.89
CA ALA A 276 -2.41 -15.28 4.35
C ALA A 276 -3.29 -15.97 3.31
N GLY A 277 -2.96 -17.22 3.02
CA GLY A 277 -3.86 -18.15 2.36
C GLY A 277 -4.71 -18.88 3.39
N PHE A 278 -5.82 -19.44 2.93
CA PHE A 278 -6.53 -20.46 3.66
C PHE A 278 -6.88 -21.62 2.72
N LYS A 279 -7.18 -22.77 3.32
CA LYS A 279 -7.71 -23.94 2.64
C LYS A 279 -8.75 -24.63 3.51
N VAL A 280 -9.98 -24.72 3.02
CA VAL A 280 -11.02 -25.58 3.58
C VAL A 280 -10.85 -26.97 2.97
N THR A 281 -10.87 -28.01 3.80
CA THR A 281 -10.84 -29.42 3.34
C THR A 281 -11.75 -30.23 4.27
N GLY A 282 -12.96 -30.53 3.80
CA GLY A 282 -14.06 -31.01 4.64
C GLY A 282 -14.30 -30.07 5.82
N ASP A 283 -14.37 -30.61 7.03
CA ASP A 283 -14.63 -29.85 8.26
C ASP A 283 -13.39 -29.22 8.90
N THR A 284 -12.27 -29.12 8.17
CA THR A 284 -11.05 -28.42 8.61
C THR A 284 -10.80 -27.19 7.75
N LEU A 285 -10.66 -26.02 8.38
CA LEU A 285 -10.15 -24.80 7.78
C LEU A 285 -8.70 -24.64 8.25
N GLN A 286 -7.76 -24.61 7.32
CA GLN A 286 -6.37 -24.23 7.56
C GLN A 286 -6.16 -22.78 7.15
N VAL A 287 -5.55 -21.96 8.00
CA VAL A 287 -4.99 -20.65 7.64
C VAL A 287 -3.47 -20.76 7.67
N PHE A 288 -2.77 -20.12 6.73
CA PHE A 288 -1.31 -20.16 6.57
C PHE A 288 -0.79 -18.88 5.91
N SER A 289 0.40 -18.40 6.27
CA SER A 289 1.08 -17.34 5.49
C SER A 289 1.87 -17.96 4.33
N ALA A 290 2.04 -17.21 3.23
CA ALA A 290 2.97 -17.57 2.15
C ALA A 290 4.18 -16.62 2.02
N GLU A 291 4.18 -15.46 2.68
CA GLU A 291 5.32 -14.53 2.68
C GLU A 291 6.29 -14.74 3.87
N ARG A 292 5.81 -15.38 4.96
CA ARG A 292 6.61 -15.76 6.14
C ARG A 292 6.70 -17.28 6.29
N SER A 293 7.62 -17.75 7.12
CA SER A 293 7.81 -19.17 7.41
C SER A 293 6.47 -19.85 7.76
N PRO A 294 6.05 -20.94 7.08
CA PRO A 294 4.74 -21.58 7.29
C PRO A 294 4.46 -21.96 8.74
N SER A 295 5.51 -22.25 9.52
CA SER A 295 5.45 -22.53 10.95
C SER A 295 4.82 -21.43 11.80
N TYR A 296 4.92 -20.15 11.40
CA TYR A 296 4.54 -19.02 12.27
C TYR A 296 3.04 -18.71 12.24
N TYR A 297 2.40 -18.84 11.07
CA TYR A 297 0.99 -18.48 10.86
C TYR A 297 0.07 -19.66 10.57
N THR A 298 0.59 -20.91 10.56
CA THR A 298 -0.29 -22.07 10.43
C THR A 298 -1.19 -22.21 11.65
N SER A 299 -2.49 -22.08 11.42
CA SER A 299 -3.54 -22.35 12.42
C SER A 299 -4.59 -23.27 11.79
N LEU A 300 -4.93 -24.35 12.47
CA LEU A 300 -6.04 -25.21 12.10
C LEU A 300 -7.27 -24.86 12.90
N PHE A 301 -8.42 -24.86 12.23
CA PHE A 301 -9.73 -24.63 12.80
C PHE A 301 -10.64 -25.83 12.46
N SER A 302 -11.40 -26.28 13.44
CA SER A 302 -12.39 -27.34 13.30
C SER A 302 -13.78 -26.74 13.15
N ARG A 303 -14.59 -27.26 12.21
CA ARG A 303 -15.97 -26.83 12.00
C ARG A 303 -16.79 -27.06 13.27
N ILE A 304 -17.64 -26.10 13.61
CA ILE A 304 -18.56 -26.13 14.75
C ILE A 304 -19.97 -25.80 14.27
N SER A 305 -20.99 -26.11 15.07
CA SER A 305 -22.36 -25.73 14.75
C SER A 305 -22.60 -24.23 14.99
N GLU A 306 -23.67 -23.69 14.40
CA GLU A 306 -24.04 -22.28 14.56
C GLU A 306 -24.43 -21.95 16.02
N GLU A 307 -25.06 -22.89 16.71
CA GLU A 307 -25.39 -22.77 18.14
C GLU A 307 -24.11 -22.73 19.00
N GLU A 308 -23.11 -23.54 18.66
CA GLU A 308 -21.82 -23.55 19.35
C GLU A 308 -21.02 -22.27 19.10
N ALA A 309 -21.08 -21.72 17.88
CA ALA A 309 -20.47 -20.44 17.57
C ALA A 309 -21.12 -19.30 18.35
N LYS A 310 -22.46 -19.22 18.36
CA LYS A 310 -23.22 -18.24 19.15
C LYS A 310 -22.90 -18.36 20.64
N ARG A 311 -22.93 -19.57 21.21
CA ARG A 311 -22.60 -19.85 22.61
C ARG A 311 -21.19 -19.37 23.02
N ARG A 312 -20.24 -19.34 22.09
CA ARG A 312 -18.88 -18.80 22.32
C ARG A 312 -18.83 -17.28 22.19
N LEU A 313 -19.42 -16.71 21.13
CA LEU A 313 -19.48 -15.26 20.91
C LEU A 313 -20.24 -14.53 22.04
N GLU A 314 -21.34 -15.11 22.52
CA GLU A 314 -22.16 -14.61 23.63
C GLU A 314 -21.46 -14.76 25.00
N ARG A 315 -20.38 -15.54 25.09
CA ARG A 315 -19.57 -15.72 26.31
C ARG A 315 -18.46 -14.67 26.48
N THR A 316 -18.28 -13.77 25.52
CA THR A 316 -17.36 -12.63 25.66
C THR A 316 -17.71 -11.83 26.93
N PRO A 317 -16.78 -11.63 27.89
CA PRO A 317 -17.14 -11.27 29.26
C PRO A 317 -17.60 -9.81 29.41
N SER A 318 -18.92 -9.61 29.36
CA SER A 318 -19.55 -8.38 29.87
C SER A 318 -19.18 -8.17 31.34
N LYS A 319 -18.47 -7.07 31.63
CA LYS A 319 -17.94 -6.73 32.97
C LYS A 319 -19.05 -6.67 34.03
N THR A 320 -19.24 -7.72 34.84
CA THR A 320 -19.70 -7.63 36.26
C THR A 320 -19.44 -8.93 37.03
N SER A 321 -18.25 -9.04 37.62
CA SER A 321 -18.07 -9.44 39.03
C SER A 321 -16.65 -9.10 39.48
N LYS A 322 -16.48 -8.65 40.74
CA LYS A 322 -15.17 -8.47 41.35
C LYS A 322 -14.86 -9.69 42.22
N GLU A 323 -13.64 -10.20 42.14
CA GLU A 323 -12.81 -10.47 43.32
C GLU A 323 -11.32 -10.47 42.91
N ALA A 324 -10.41 -10.39 43.89
CA ALA A 324 -9.01 -9.96 43.72
C ALA A 324 -8.26 -10.68 42.56
N THR A 325 -7.46 -9.98 41.75
CA THR A 325 -6.23 -9.28 42.18
C THR A 325 -6.03 -7.93 41.46
N GLU A 326 -5.17 -7.08 42.00
CA GLU A 326 -5.01 -5.66 41.62
C GLU A 326 -3.99 -5.41 40.47
N SER A 327 -3.94 -4.15 40.02
CA SER A 327 -2.98 -3.55 39.06
C SER A 327 -3.22 -3.88 37.57
N THR A 328 -3.12 -2.94 36.61
CA THR A 328 -3.05 -1.47 36.67
C THR A 328 -4.00 -0.83 35.66
N GLY A 329 -4.35 0.43 35.86
CA GLY A 329 -4.93 1.30 34.84
C GLY A 329 -4.15 2.61 34.78
N ASP A 330 -2.90 2.56 34.34
CA ASP A 330 -1.94 3.66 34.58
C ASP A 330 -0.80 3.79 33.54
N ASP A 331 -0.82 3.08 32.41
CA ASP A 331 0.39 3.00 31.54
C ASP A 331 0.63 4.27 30.70
N VAL A 332 -0.42 4.93 30.19
CA VAL A 332 -0.29 6.20 29.43
C VAL A 332 0.22 7.34 30.33
N SER A 333 -0.11 7.32 31.62
CA SER A 333 0.34 8.29 32.64
C SER A 333 1.85 8.25 32.89
N ASN A 334 2.47 7.10 32.64
CA ASN A 334 3.89 6.84 32.91
C ASN A 334 4.79 7.08 31.68
N LEU A 335 4.23 7.47 30.54
CA LEU A 335 5.01 7.82 29.34
C LEU A 335 5.68 9.20 29.47
N PRO A 336 6.93 9.38 29.00
CA PRO A 336 7.57 10.69 28.97
C PRO A 336 6.71 11.72 28.22
N PRO A 337 6.48 12.94 28.74
CA PRO A 337 5.65 13.92 28.08
C PRO A 337 6.32 14.48 26.81
N LEU A 338 5.50 14.91 25.85
CA LEU A 338 5.97 15.72 24.73
C LEU A 338 6.14 17.17 25.22
N PRO A 339 7.27 17.84 24.94
CA PRO A 339 7.44 19.25 25.31
C PRO A 339 6.52 20.14 24.45
N GLU A 340 5.99 21.21 25.02
CA GLU A 340 5.14 22.18 24.32
C GLU A 340 5.83 22.77 23.07
N THR A 341 7.16 22.89 23.11
CA THR A 341 8.01 23.26 21.98
C THR A 341 9.16 22.27 21.87
N VAL A 342 9.24 21.57 20.74
CA VAL A 342 10.39 20.70 20.40
C VAL A 342 11.57 21.57 19.94
N THR A 343 12.74 21.34 20.53
CA THR A 343 14.00 22.04 20.18
C THR A 343 15.04 21.07 19.60
N LYS A 344 16.14 21.61 19.05
CA LYS A 344 17.27 20.81 18.53
C LYS A 344 17.92 19.99 19.63
N GLU A 345 18.04 20.57 20.82
CA GLU A 345 18.62 19.96 22.02
C GLU A 345 17.77 18.80 22.52
N PHE A 346 16.44 18.90 22.44
CA PHE A 346 15.54 17.78 22.75
C PHE A 346 15.70 16.62 21.74
N ILE A 347 15.72 16.93 20.44
CA ILE A 347 15.91 15.92 19.38
C ILE A 347 17.28 15.22 19.53
N MET A 348 18.35 15.98 19.77
CA MET A 348 19.70 15.44 19.98
C MET A 348 19.82 14.70 21.32
N GLY A 349 19.10 15.14 22.37
CA GLY A 349 19.03 14.45 23.65
C GLY A 349 18.34 13.09 23.57
N LEU A 350 17.26 12.97 22.78
CA LEU A 350 16.65 11.68 22.44
C LEU A 350 17.61 10.81 21.61
N TRP A 351 18.35 11.39 20.64
CA TRP A 351 19.36 10.64 19.88
C TRP A 351 20.54 10.16 20.74
N ALA A 352 20.94 10.90 21.77
CA ALA A 352 22.05 10.54 22.65
C ALA A 352 21.76 9.34 23.57
N LYS A 353 20.50 8.93 23.75
CA LYS A 353 20.13 7.76 24.55
C LYS A 353 20.50 6.45 23.85
N ALA A 354 20.80 5.43 24.64
CA ALA A 354 20.88 4.06 24.14
C ALA A 354 19.51 3.61 23.62
N HIS A 355 19.51 2.65 22.69
CA HIS A 355 18.30 2.00 22.23
C HIS A 355 17.66 1.21 23.36
N ASP A 356 16.41 1.53 23.63
CA ASP A 356 15.50 0.71 24.43
C ASP A 356 14.39 0.19 23.50
N GLY A 357 14.25 -1.13 23.43
CA GLY A 357 13.23 -1.82 22.65
C GLY A 357 12.15 -2.48 23.52
N SER A 358 12.20 -2.28 24.84
CA SER A 358 11.19 -2.78 25.77
C SER A 358 9.92 -1.92 25.74
N ASP A 359 8.79 -2.56 26.07
CA ASP A 359 7.48 -1.95 26.39
C ASP A 359 7.03 -0.82 25.45
N ILE A 360 7.33 -0.94 24.16
CA ILE A 360 7.08 0.07 23.13
C ILE A 360 5.57 0.33 23.00
N ILE A 361 5.17 1.60 22.89
CA ILE A 361 3.76 1.96 22.70
C ILE A 361 3.15 1.29 21.46
N GLU A 362 1.90 0.84 21.56
CA GLU A 362 1.18 0.08 20.53
C GLU A 362 1.19 0.80 19.17
N GLU A 363 0.98 2.11 19.16
CA GLU A 363 1.01 2.92 17.94
C GLU A 363 2.36 2.90 17.20
N LEU A 364 3.47 2.61 17.88
CA LEU A 364 4.77 2.39 17.23
C LEU A 364 5.10 0.90 17.05
N ALA A 365 4.55 0.01 17.87
CA ALA A 365 4.77 -1.43 17.76
C ALA A 365 4.38 -1.97 16.37
N ASP A 366 3.33 -1.40 15.75
CA ASP A 366 2.88 -1.75 14.39
C ASP A 366 3.54 -0.96 13.26
N ASN A 367 3.67 0.36 13.45
CA ASN A 367 3.98 1.31 12.37
C ASN A 367 5.46 1.71 12.32
N ASN A 368 6.31 1.17 13.19
CA ASN A 368 7.75 1.43 13.11
C ASN A 368 8.37 0.81 11.84
N ILE A 369 9.46 1.43 11.39
CA ILE A 369 10.43 0.75 10.51
C ILE A 369 11.49 0.09 11.40
N ARG A 370 12.02 -1.05 10.95
CA ARG A 370 12.97 -1.86 11.72
C ARG A 370 14.16 -1.03 12.21
N VAL A 371 14.51 -1.21 13.48
CA VAL A 371 15.72 -0.67 14.11
C VAL A 371 16.97 -1.12 13.35
N GLY A 372 18.00 -0.27 13.32
CA GLY A 372 19.27 -0.54 12.62
C GLY A 372 19.57 0.50 11.55
N VAL A 373 20.45 0.12 10.61
CA VAL A 373 20.97 1.02 9.56
C VAL A 373 20.25 0.76 8.25
N TRP A 374 19.89 1.83 7.55
CA TRP A 374 19.16 1.85 6.28
C TRP A 374 19.94 2.63 5.22
N LYS A 375 19.86 2.16 3.97
CA LYS A 375 20.10 2.98 2.77
C LYS A 375 18.77 3.59 2.33
N VAL A 376 18.79 4.84 1.88
CA VAL A 376 17.62 5.54 1.33
C VAL A 376 18.01 6.17 0.00
N GLY A 377 17.42 5.70 -1.09
CA GLY A 377 17.48 6.39 -2.38
C GLY A 377 16.37 7.43 -2.44
N ILE A 378 16.72 8.70 -2.65
CA ILE A 378 15.77 9.82 -2.76
C ILE A 378 15.73 10.25 -4.22
N GLY A 379 14.53 10.36 -4.79
CA GLY A 379 14.31 10.83 -6.15
C GLY A 379 13.29 11.96 -6.20
N MET A 380 13.67 13.08 -6.79
CA MET A 380 12.83 14.28 -6.93
C MET A 380 12.80 14.79 -8.37
N GLY A 381 11.71 15.46 -8.73
CA GLY A 381 11.56 16.08 -10.05
C GLY A 381 10.19 16.69 -10.27
N PRO A 382 10.00 17.50 -11.33
CA PRO A 382 8.76 18.24 -11.57
C PRO A 382 7.60 17.39 -12.09
N ASN A 383 7.81 16.09 -12.35
CA ASN A 383 6.80 15.17 -12.85
C ASN A 383 6.92 13.80 -12.15
N LYS A 384 5.78 13.18 -11.79
CA LYS A 384 5.72 11.83 -11.16
C LYS A 384 6.40 10.73 -11.99
N ARG A 385 6.57 10.95 -13.30
CA ARG A 385 7.24 10.06 -14.27
C ARG A 385 8.70 10.45 -14.59
N GLU A 386 9.18 11.60 -14.13
CA GLU A 386 10.51 12.14 -14.46
C GLU A 386 11.16 12.72 -13.18
N LEU A 387 11.84 11.85 -12.44
CA LEU A 387 12.64 12.20 -11.27
C LEU A 387 14.10 12.37 -11.72
N ILE A 388 14.55 13.62 -11.81
CA ILE A 388 15.83 14.04 -12.39
C ILE A 388 16.90 14.33 -11.33
N ASP A 389 16.48 14.72 -10.13
CA ASP A 389 17.38 14.92 -8.99
C ASP A 389 17.35 13.64 -8.14
N THR A 390 18.43 12.85 -8.17
CA THR A 390 18.57 11.64 -7.33
C THR A 390 19.76 11.76 -6.38
N SER A 391 19.56 11.29 -5.15
CA SER A 391 20.60 11.24 -4.12
C SER A 391 20.49 9.97 -3.27
N GLU A 392 21.57 9.59 -2.62
CA GLU A 392 21.60 8.47 -1.68
C GLU A 392 21.96 8.96 -0.27
N ALA A 393 21.20 8.48 0.71
CA ALA A 393 21.39 8.74 2.12
C ALA A 393 21.55 7.42 2.89
N THR A 394 22.16 7.51 4.07
CA THR A 394 22.10 6.49 5.12
C THR A 394 21.23 7.01 6.26
N MET A 395 20.43 6.15 6.88
CA MET A 395 19.61 6.49 8.04
C MET A 395 19.76 5.41 9.12
N THR A 396 20.11 5.80 10.34
CA THR A 396 20.17 4.90 11.50
C THR A 396 18.96 5.15 12.39
N VAL A 397 18.19 4.11 12.68
CA VAL A 397 16.92 4.15 13.43
C VAL A 397 17.04 3.37 14.73
N LYS A 398 16.59 3.94 15.84
CA LYS A 398 16.39 3.23 17.13
C LYS A 398 15.13 3.71 17.85
N ILE A 399 14.66 2.92 18.81
CA ILE A 399 13.59 3.30 19.74
C ILE A 399 14.23 3.76 21.06
N VAL A 400 13.67 4.79 21.71
CA VAL A 400 14.07 5.26 23.05
C VAL A 400 12.83 5.63 23.88
N ASP A 401 12.94 5.48 25.20
CA ASP A 401 11.93 5.80 26.22
C ASP A 401 10.51 5.28 25.92
N ARG A 402 10.39 4.03 25.42
CA ARG A 402 9.14 3.35 24.99
C ARG A 402 8.35 4.02 23.85
N ARG A 403 8.47 5.34 23.61
CA ARG A 403 7.57 6.12 22.74
C ARG A 403 8.21 6.89 21.59
N PHE A 404 9.54 6.90 21.44
CA PHE A 404 10.22 7.71 20.42
C PHE A 404 11.02 6.85 19.45
N GLN A 405 10.69 6.89 18.16
CA GLN A 405 11.53 6.34 17.11
C GLN A 405 12.45 7.45 16.58
N VAL A 406 13.72 7.42 16.95
CA VAL A 406 14.72 8.47 16.66
C VAL A 406 15.61 8.07 15.50
N TRP A 407 15.80 8.98 14.54
CA TRP A 407 16.52 8.71 13.28
C TRP A 407 17.66 9.73 13.10
N GLN A 408 18.88 9.23 12.93
CA GLN A 408 20.00 10.00 12.38
C GLN A 408 20.07 9.78 10.88
N TRP A 409 20.05 10.85 10.10
CA TRP A 409 20.28 10.85 8.65
C TRP A 409 21.71 11.27 8.35
N SER A 410 22.32 10.68 7.33
CA SER A 410 23.61 11.08 6.77
C SER A 410 23.48 11.12 5.25
N VAL A 411 23.76 12.28 4.64
CA VAL A 411 23.66 12.48 3.19
C VAL A 411 24.88 13.23 2.69
N GLY A 412 25.74 12.57 1.91
CA GLY A 412 27.06 13.10 1.57
C GLY A 412 27.93 13.27 2.81
N GLN A 413 28.07 14.50 3.31
CA GLN A 413 28.75 14.84 4.56
C GLN A 413 27.82 15.43 5.63
N ASP A 414 26.57 15.74 5.29
CA ASP A 414 25.62 16.39 6.20
C ASP A 414 24.89 15.37 7.08
N ILE A 415 24.80 15.65 8.38
CA ILE A 415 24.10 14.82 9.36
C ILE A 415 22.88 15.58 9.89
N GLY A 416 21.71 14.94 9.81
CA GLY A 416 20.44 15.46 10.31
C GLY A 416 19.83 14.55 11.38
N TYR A 417 19.01 15.13 12.27
CA TYR A 417 18.37 14.37 13.37
C TYR A 417 16.86 14.57 13.36
N SER A 418 16.11 13.52 13.63
CA SER A 418 14.65 13.55 13.68
C SER A 418 14.08 12.52 14.65
N PHE A 419 12.83 12.69 15.08
CA PHE A 419 12.11 11.64 15.78
C PHE A 419 10.62 11.61 15.43
N LEU A 420 10.05 10.42 15.47
CA LEU A 420 8.63 10.11 15.26
C LEU A 420 8.04 9.56 16.56
N THR A 421 6.80 9.95 16.87
CA THR A 421 6.05 9.47 18.04
C THR A 421 4.54 9.57 17.79
N TYR A 422 3.73 9.02 18.70
CA TYR A 422 2.29 9.26 18.75
C TYR A 422 1.94 10.28 19.85
N ASP A 423 1.02 11.18 19.52
CA ASP A 423 0.50 12.26 20.34
C ASP A 423 -0.96 11.90 20.70
N TYR A 424 -1.16 11.41 21.93
CA TYR A 424 -2.46 10.96 22.43
C TYR A 424 -3.48 12.10 22.58
N ASP A 425 -3.03 13.30 22.96
CA ASP A 425 -3.90 14.46 23.15
C ASP A 425 -4.50 14.91 21.82
N ARG A 426 -3.70 14.89 20.74
CA ARG A 426 -4.14 15.24 19.38
C ARG A 426 -4.60 14.05 18.55
N LYS A 427 -4.43 12.82 19.03
CA LYS A 427 -4.72 11.54 18.34
C LYS A 427 -4.10 11.49 16.93
N ARG A 428 -2.82 11.83 16.86
CA ARG A 428 -2.03 11.95 15.63
C ARG A 428 -0.61 11.45 15.83
N TYR A 429 0.00 11.00 14.75
CA TYR A 429 1.44 10.79 14.72
C TYR A 429 2.11 12.16 14.49
N ARG A 430 3.26 12.38 15.11
CA ARG A 430 4.04 13.62 14.94
C ARG A 430 5.48 13.23 14.61
N TRP A 431 6.08 13.94 13.67
CA TRP A 431 7.48 13.75 13.26
C TRP A 431 8.16 15.11 13.16
N TRP A 432 9.25 15.28 13.91
CA TRP A 432 10.05 16.50 13.90
C TRP A 432 11.46 16.21 13.38
N SER A 433 11.99 17.14 12.58
CA SER A 433 13.35 17.07 12.04
C SER A 433 14.10 18.37 12.29
N ALA A 434 15.27 18.28 12.91
CA ALA A 434 16.22 19.38 13.01
C ALA A 434 17.04 19.46 11.71
N LEU A 435 16.88 20.57 10.99
CA LEU A 435 17.67 20.90 9.82
C LEU A 435 19.07 21.43 10.23
N SER A 436 19.99 21.50 9.27
CA SER A 436 21.39 21.90 9.52
C SER A 436 21.53 23.34 10.02
N ASP A 437 20.66 24.24 9.55
CA ASP A 437 20.49 25.62 10.01
C ASP A 437 19.90 25.76 11.43
N GLY A 438 19.42 24.65 12.02
CA GLY A 438 18.76 24.61 13.31
C GLY A 438 17.23 24.79 13.27
N PHE A 439 16.62 24.95 12.09
CA PHE A 439 15.17 25.00 11.96
C PHE A 439 14.53 23.65 12.31
N ILE A 440 13.46 23.68 13.10
CA ILE A 440 12.66 22.49 13.45
C ILE A 440 11.46 22.39 12.52
N MET A 441 11.56 21.50 11.53
CA MET A 441 10.45 21.11 10.66
C MET A 441 9.52 20.15 11.41
N GLU A 442 8.20 20.28 11.20
CA GLU A 442 7.18 19.42 11.82
C GLU A 442 6.23 18.85 10.77
N TRP A 443 5.90 17.55 10.93
CA TRP A 443 4.86 16.83 10.21
C TRP A 443 3.81 16.25 11.15
N SER A 444 2.56 16.26 10.70
CA SER A 444 1.43 15.55 11.30
C SER A 444 1.06 14.35 10.43
N GLY A 445 0.92 13.19 11.06
CA GLY A 445 0.72 11.90 10.41
C GLY A 445 -0.57 11.20 10.83
N ARG A 446 -1.15 10.43 9.90
CA ARG A 446 -2.24 9.48 10.16
C ARG A 446 -2.00 8.15 9.45
N ARG A 447 -2.36 7.05 10.10
CA ARG A 447 -2.53 5.74 9.48
C ARG A 447 -3.68 5.86 8.46
N TYR A 448 -3.51 5.35 7.24
CA TYR A 448 -4.56 5.37 6.20
C TYR A 448 -4.86 4.01 5.57
N TRP A 449 -3.94 3.04 5.65
CA TRP A 449 -4.14 1.67 5.17
C TRP A 449 -3.19 0.74 5.92
N ARG A 450 -3.70 -0.18 6.76
CA ARG A 450 -2.88 -1.09 7.59
C ARG A 450 -1.75 -0.34 8.34
N ASN A 451 -0.48 -0.56 7.99
CA ASN A 451 0.71 0.11 8.55
C ASN A 451 1.22 1.32 7.73
N LEU A 452 0.49 1.73 6.69
CA LEU A 452 0.84 2.83 5.80
C LEU A 452 0.36 4.18 6.33
N MET A 453 1.27 5.15 6.30
CA MET A 453 1.13 6.48 6.89
C MET A 453 1.03 7.57 5.83
N GLU A 454 0.13 8.53 6.05
CA GLU A 454 0.03 9.79 5.33
C GLU A 454 0.50 10.94 6.23
N TRP A 455 1.36 11.78 5.69
CA TRP A 455 2.06 12.87 6.36
C TRP A 455 1.80 14.21 5.67
N ASN A 456 1.58 15.25 6.46
CA ASN A 456 1.42 16.63 6.00
C ASN A 456 2.29 17.54 6.86
N THR A 457 3.00 18.50 6.26
CA THR A 457 3.79 19.48 7.00
C THR A 457 2.91 20.42 7.83
N VAL A 458 3.22 20.56 9.12
CA VAL A 458 2.66 21.57 10.02
C VAL A 458 3.56 22.82 10.07
N ARG A 459 4.88 22.63 10.01
CA ARG A 459 5.87 23.72 10.05
C ARG A 459 7.04 23.41 9.11
N VAL A 460 7.38 24.37 8.24
CA VAL A 460 8.47 24.32 7.26
C VAL A 460 9.20 25.67 7.19
N PRO A 461 10.44 25.74 6.64
CA PRO A 461 11.22 26.99 6.61
C PRO A 461 10.61 28.12 5.77
N GLU A 462 9.78 27.79 4.78
CA GLU A 462 9.17 28.75 3.85
C GLU A 462 7.65 28.72 4.00
N GLU A 463 7.03 29.85 4.38
CA GLU A 463 5.59 29.94 4.68
C GLU A 463 4.68 29.64 3.49
N ASP A 464 5.16 29.85 2.25
CA ASP A 464 4.43 29.55 1.03
C ASP A 464 4.55 28.07 0.59
N MET A 465 5.40 27.28 1.26
CA MET A 465 5.65 25.87 0.96
C MET A 465 4.75 24.95 1.79
N ARG A 466 4.30 23.85 1.18
CA ARG A 466 3.61 22.73 1.84
C ARG A 466 4.14 21.42 1.26
N MET A 467 4.32 20.40 2.10
CA MET A 467 4.72 19.07 1.62
C MET A 467 3.74 18.02 2.13
N THR A 468 3.40 17.07 1.26
CA THR A 468 2.66 15.86 1.61
C THR A 468 3.49 14.63 1.26
N ALA A 469 3.35 13.57 2.03
CA ALA A 469 3.99 12.29 1.76
C ALA A 469 3.10 11.12 2.19
N ARG A 470 3.15 10.01 1.46
CA ARG A 470 2.49 8.74 1.79
C ARG A 470 3.49 7.59 1.70
N TRP A 471 3.50 6.73 2.70
CA TRP A 471 4.16 5.44 2.62
C TRP A 471 3.35 4.56 1.67
N MET A 472 3.89 4.29 0.49
CA MET A 472 3.23 3.51 -0.56
C MET A 472 3.34 2.00 -0.33
N PHE A 473 4.35 1.57 0.42
CA PHE A 473 4.64 0.17 0.73
C PHE A 473 5.57 0.10 1.95
N LEU A 474 5.29 -0.82 2.88
CA LEU A 474 6.21 -1.24 3.94
C LEU A 474 6.18 -2.77 3.96
N SER A 475 7.32 -3.42 3.72
CA SER A 475 7.42 -4.87 3.65
C SER A 475 7.10 -5.53 4.99
N GLU A 476 6.61 -6.77 4.96
CA GLU A 476 6.26 -7.49 6.20
C GLU A 476 7.45 -7.64 7.16
N ASP A 477 8.66 -7.86 6.67
CA ASP A 477 9.89 -7.96 7.47
C ASP A 477 10.38 -6.60 8.02
N ARG A 478 9.67 -5.52 7.65
CA ARG A 478 9.97 -4.10 7.92
C ARG A 478 11.37 -3.68 7.48
N LYS A 479 11.95 -4.33 6.45
CA LYS A 479 13.27 -4.00 5.86
C LYS A 479 13.21 -3.18 4.57
N LYS A 480 12.03 -2.93 4.01
CA LYS A 480 11.84 -2.06 2.84
C LYS A 480 10.65 -1.14 3.06
N LEU A 481 10.85 0.16 2.85
CA LEU A 481 9.79 1.18 2.82
C LEU A 481 9.89 1.92 1.49
N LYS A 482 8.75 2.18 0.84
CA LYS A 482 8.66 3.14 -0.27
C LYS A 482 7.73 4.27 0.12
N MET A 483 8.15 5.51 -0.12
CA MET A 483 7.37 6.72 0.13
C MET A 483 7.23 7.51 -1.17
N ALA A 484 6.09 8.17 -1.38
CA ALA A 484 5.87 9.13 -2.46
C ALA A 484 5.26 10.41 -1.90
N GLY A 485 5.56 11.57 -2.49
CA GLY A 485 5.11 12.86 -1.97
C GLY A 485 5.06 13.97 -3.00
N GLU A 486 4.44 15.09 -2.61
CA GLU A 486 4.28 16.29 -3.42
C GLU A 486 4.76 17.51 -2.62
N ILE A 487 5.58 18.35 -3.24
CA ILE A 487 6.00 19.65 -2.72
C ILE A 487 5.21 20.71 -3.47
N LYS A 488 4.43 21.49 -2.73
CA LYS A 488 3.63 22.61 -3.21
C LYS A 488 4.23 23.93 -2.75
N ARG A 489 4.10 24.97 -3.58
CA ARG A 489 4.51 26.33 -3.28
C ARG A 489 3.49 27.31 -3.84
N ASN A 490 2.92 28.17 -2.99
CA ASN A 490 1.69 28.93 -3.31
C ASN A 490 0.58 28.00 -3.85
N ASP A 491 0.40 26.86 -3.16
CA ASP A 491 -0.48 25.72 -3.48
C ASP A 491 -0.30 25.00 -4.85
N ALA A 492 0.50 25.56 -5.77
CA ALA A 492 0.92 24.87 -6.99
C ALA A 492 1.99 23.80 -6.71
N VAL A 493 1.86 22.60 -7.28
CA VAL A 493 2.92 21.57 -7.18
C VAL A 493 4.16 22.03 -7.94
N VAL A 494 5.30 22.09 -7.26
CA VAL A 494 6.61 22.46 -7.82
C VAL A 494 7.55 21.26 -7.97
N ALA A 495 7.37 20.22 -7.16
CA ALA A 495 8.10 18.95 -7.30
C ALA A 495 7.29 17.77 -6.77
N TYR A 496 7.61 16.60 -7.28
CA TYR A 496 7.25 15.30 -6.72
C TYR A 496 8.49 14.65 -6.12
N ARG A 497 8.27 13.77 -5.14
CA ARG A 497 9.30 13.02 -4.45
C ARG A 497 8.93 11.53 -4.39
N LYS A 498 9.91 10.65 -4.52
CA LYS A 498 9.81 9.22 -4.18
C LYS A 498 11.09 8.81 -3.45
N ASP A 499 10.93 8.13 -2.31
CA ASP A 499 12.04 7.65 -1.51
C ASP A 499 11.92 6.12 -1.37
N GLU A 500 13.02 5.41 -1.62
CA GLU A 500 13.12 3.96 -1.46
C GLU A 500 14.15 3.62 -0.37
N PHE A 501 13.64 3.13 0.75
CA PHE A 501 14.37 2.75 1.94
C PHE A 501 14.65 1.24 1.90
N THR A 502 15.89 0.82 2.13
CA THR A 502 16.31 -0.58 2.29
C THR A 502 17.21 -0.73 3.51
N TRP A 503 16.80 -1.55 4.46
CA TRP A 503 17.55 -1.91 5.65
C TRP A 503 18.81 -2.70 5.27
N LEU A 504 19.94 -2.35 5.90
CA LEU A 504 21.28 -2.89 5.62
C LEU A 504 21.77 -3.82 6.72
N SER A 505 21.69 -3.37 7.98
CA SER A 505 22.28 -4.06 9.13
C SER A 505 21.52 -3.78 10.42
N GLU A 506 21.74 -4.62 11.42
CA GLU A 506 21.36 -4.33 12.80
C GLU A 506 22.03 -3.04 13.31
N LEU A 507 21.56 -2.57 14.46
CA LEU A 507 22.04 -1.35 15.10
C LEU A 507 23.51 -1.50 15.56
N PRO A 508 24.39 -0.50 15.35
CA PRO A 508 25.74 -0.48 15.89
C PRO A 508 25.76 -0.59 17.42
N ASP A 509 26.79 -1.25 17.96
CA ASP A 509 26.88 -1.54 19.40
C ASP A 509 27.00 -0.26 20.25
N GLU A 510 27.60 0.80 19.71
CA GLU A 510 27.65 2.16 20.28
C GLU A 510 26.27 2.84 20.47
N HIS A 511 25.18 2.18 20.06
CA HIS A 511 23.81 2.64 20.29
C HIS A 511 22.97 1.66 21.11
N LYS A 512 23.53 0.51 21.54
CA LYS A 512 22.83 -0.44 22.41
C LYS A 512 23.00 -0.04 23.88
N LEU A 513 22.20 -0.65 24.75
CA LEU A 513 22.55 -0.70 26.17
C LEU A 513 23.80 -1.57 26.36
N PRO A 514 24.67 -1.29 27.35
CA PRO A 514 25.70 -2.25 27.74
C PRO A 514 25.06 -3.57 28.14
N GLU A 515 25.66 -4.70 27.75
CA GLU A 515 25.33 -5.99 28.34
C GLU A 515 25.70 -5.96 29.83
N ALA A 516 24.87 -6.57 30.68
CA ALA A 516 25.11 -6.63 32.12
C ALA A 516 25.96 -7.88 32.45
N ASP A 517 27.18 -7.65 32.93
CA ASP A 517 28.13 -8.66 33.43
C ASP A 517 27.60 -9.44 34.66
#